data_AF-D5WGG0-F1
#
_entry.id   AF-D5WGG0-F1
#
_cell.length_a   1.000
_cell.length_b   1.000
_cell.length_c   1.000
_cell.angle_alpha   90.00
_cell.angle_beta   90.00
_cell.angle_gamma   90.00
#
_symmetry.space_group_name_H-M   'P 1'
#
loop_
_entity.id
_entity.type
_entity.pdbx_description
1 polymer ?
#
loop_
_entity_poly.entity_id
_entity_poly.type
_entity_poly.pdbx_seq_one_letter_code
_entity_poly.pdbx_strand_id
1 'polypeptide(L)'
;MQTQASAPTRYHGAAIALHWLIAALMICGFYIGWIMTDIPGFTPTKLKYFSWHKWIGVTVFALALLRVLWRATHRAPALGAATPAWQKAAAHLVHGLLYLLMLAIPLSGYFYSSAAGIQVVYLGIVPLPTIIGPDQALKATLRTLHVLLNYTLLALVLMHVLAALKHQFVDRDGLLARMVPFLKTHA
;
A
#
# COMPACT_ATOMS: atom_id res chain seq x y z
N MET A 1 -9.50 40.92 -12.74
CA MET A 1 -8.44 39.96 -13.14
C MET A 1 -8.54 38.74 -12.22
N GLN A 2 -9.11 37.63 -12.70
CA GLN A 2 -9.07 36.37 -11.95
C GLN A 2 -7.69 35.75 -12.17
N THR A 3 -6.90 35.63 -11.11
CA THR A 3 -5.67 34.84 -11.11
C THR A 3 -6.07 33.38 -11.31
N GLN A 4 -5.94 32.86 -12.53
CA GLN A 4 -5.96 31.42 -12.74
C GLN A 4 -4.76 30.84 -12.00
N ALA A 5 -4.99 30.30 -10.80
CA ALA A 5 -3.98 29.54 -10.09
C ALA A 5 -3.56 28.38 -11.00
N SER A 6 -2.32 28.40 -11.47
CA SER A 6 -1.74 27.35 -12.30
C SER A 6 -1.84 26.01 -11.56
N ALA A 7 -2.37 24.99 -12.22
CA ALA A 7 -2.51 23.67 -11.62
C ALA A 7 -1.14 23.12 -11.20
N PRO A 8 -1.02 22.46 -10.03
CA PRO A 8 0.25 21.93 -9.58
C PRO A 8 0.78 20.90 -10.57
N THR A 9 2.01 21.07 -11.02
CA THR A 9 2.70 20.16 -11.95
C THR A 9 3.25 18.92 -11.25
N ARG A 10 3.32 18.94 -9.91
CA ARG A 10 3.92 17.90 -9.06
C ARG A 10 3.12 17.67 -7.79
N TYR A 11 3.20 16.46 -7.23
CA TYR A 11 2.65 16.16 -5.92
C TYR A 11 3.38 16.91 -4.80
N HIS A 12 2.65 17.21 -3.72
CA HIS A 12 3.24 17.77 -2.51
C HIS A 12 4.29 16.82 -1.92
N GLY A 13 5.36 17.37 -1.31
CA GLY A 13 6.46 16.58 -0.74
C GLY A 13 5.99 15.51 0.26
N ALA A 14 4.99 15.83 1.09
CA ALA A 14 4.39 14.87 2.01
C ALA A 14 3.72 13.68 1.29
N ALA A 15 3.03 13.91 0.17
CA ALA A 15 2.41 12.84 -0.62
C ALA A 15 3.46 11.94 -1.28
N ILE A 16 4.59 12.52 -1.69
CA ILE A 16 5.76 11.81 -2.22
C ILE A 16 6.38 10.95 -1.12
N ALA A 17 6.67 11.53 0.05
CA ALA A 17 7.24 10.81 1.18
C ALA A 17 6.36 9.64 1.62
N LEU A 18 5.05 9.88 1.82
CA LEU A 18 4.09 8.83 2.17
C LEU A 18 4.06 7.71 1.13
N HIS A 19 4.13 8.03 -0.17
CA HIS A 19 4.15 7.01 -1.22
C HIS A 19 5.35 6.09 -1.10
N TRP A 20 6.55 6.67 -1.10
CA TRP A 20 7.78 5.89 -1.12
C TRP A 20 8.01 5.14 0.18
N LEU A 21 7.63 5.73 1.32
CA LEU A 21 7.68 5.03 2.60
C LEU A 21 6.75 3.82 2.62
N ILE A 22 5.49 3.99 2.19
CA ILE A 22 4.54 2.87 2.10
C ILE A 22 5.04 1.81 1.11
N ALA A 23 5.51 2.21 -0.07
CA ALA A 23 6.03 1.29 -1.08
C ALA A 23 7.21 0.47 -0.54
N ALA A 24 8.17 1.11 0.13
CA ALA A 24 9.31 0.42 0.76
C ALA A 24 8.84 -0.57 1.84
N LEU A 25 7.94 -0.14 2.73
CA LEU A 25 7.39 -1.00 3.77
C LEU A 25 6.60 -2.18 3.20
N MET A 26 5.85 -1.98 2.12
CA MET A 26 5.14 -3.06 1.42
C MET A 26 6.12 -4.10 0.86
N ILE A 27 7.20 -3.66 0.20
CA ILE A 27 8.24 -4.56 -0.32
C ILE A 27 8.87 -5.36 0.83
N CYS A 28 9.27 -4.70 1.92
CA CYS A 28 9.80 -5.38 3.11
C CYS A 28 8.77 -6.34 3.72
N GLY A 29 7.51 -5.94 3.81
CA GLY A 29 6.41 -6.73 4.37
C GLY A 29 6.15 -8.00 3.56
N PHE A 30 6.13 -7.90 2.22
CA PHE A 30 6.03 -9.05 1.31
C PHE A 30 7.22 -9.99 1.48
N TYR A 31 8.44 -9.46 1.49
CA TYR A 31 9.66 -10.25 1.63
C TYR A 31 9.72 -11.01 2.96
N ILE A 32 9.41 -10.34 4.08
CA ILE A 32 9.31 -10.98 5.40
C ILE A 32 8.15 -12.00 5.42
N GLY A 33 7.03 -11.68 4.78
CA GLY A 33 5.88 -12.57 4.65
C GLY A 33 6.22 -13.88 3.93
N TRP A 34 7.08 -13.81 2.91
CA TRP A 34 7.62 -14.98 2.23
C TRP A 34 8.53 -15.81 3.15
N ILE A 35 9.53 -15.16 3.78
CA ILE A 35 10.47 -15.86 4.65
C ILE A 35 9.76 -16.54 5.83
N MET A 36 8.82 -15.85 6.48
CA MET A 36 8.17 -16.37 7.68
C MET A 36 7.36 -17.65 7.40
N THR A 37 6.85 -17.82 6.18
CA THR A 37 6.11 -19.03 5.79
C THR A 37 7.02 -20.20 5.47
N ASP A 38 8.24 -19.94 5.00
CA ASP A 38 9.23 -20.96 4.64
C ASP A 38 10.00 -21.51 5.86
N ILE A 39 10.04 -20.79 6.98
CA ILE A 39 10.70 -21.29 8.20
C ILE A 39 9.93 -22.52 8.74
N PRO A 40 10.55 -23.71 8.85
CA PRO A 40 9.89 -24.91 9.33
C PRO A 40 9.64 -24.89 10.84
N GLY A 41 8.63 -25.64 11.28
CA GLY A 41 8.31 -25.82 12.69
C GLY A 41 7.76 -24.56 13.39
N PHE A 42 7.73 -24.63 14.71
CA PHE A 42 7.35 -23.54 15.61
C PHE A 42 8.58 -23.11 16.40
N THR A 43 9.32 -22.13 15.88
CA THR A 43 10.60 -21.68 16.45
C THR A 43 10.51 -20.22 16.91
N PRO A 44 11.33 -19.78 17.88
CA PRO A 44 11.43 -18.37 18.26
C PRO A 44 11.71 -17.45 17.07
N THR A 45 12.56 -17.91 16.13
CA THR A 45 12.85 -17.19 14.89
C THR A 45 11.58 -16.98 14.05
N LYS A 46 10.77 -18.03 13.83
CA LYS A 46 9.53 -17.90 13.08
C LYS A 46 8.60 -16.88 13.73
N LEU A 47 8.39 -16.98 15.04
CA LEU A 47 7.56 -16.03 15.79
C LEU A 47 8.05 -14.59 15.66
N LYS A 48 9.36 -14.37 15.69
CA LYS A 48 9.98 -13.05 15.50
C LYS A 48 9.62 -12.45 14.13
N TYR A 49 9.75 -13.22 13.05
CA TYR A 49 9.39 -12.77 11.70
C TYR A 49 7.89 -12.48 11.57
N PHE A 50 7.03 -13.30 12.18
CA PHE A 50 5.59 -13.02 12.24
C PHE A 50 5.30 -11.70 12.98
N SER A 51 6.00 -11.40 14.08
CA SER A 51 5.86 -10.12 14.78
C SER A 51 6.29 -8.94 13.90
N TRP A 52 7.45 -9.04 13.24
CA TRP A 52 7.91 -8.00 12.30
C TRP A 52 6.93 -7.75 11.16
N HIS A 53 6.40 -8.83 10.56
CA HIS A 53 5.40 -8.73 9.51
C HIS A 53 4.12 -8.02 10.01
N LYS A 54 3.63 -8.38 11.20
CA LYS A 54 2.46 -7.72 11.82
C LYS A 54 2.73 -6.24 12.08
N TRP A 55 3.91 -5.88 12.58
CA TRP A 55 4.26 -4.48 12.84
C TRP A 55 4.28 -3.67 11.56
N ILE A 56 4.90 -4.18 10.49
CA ILE A 56 4.87 -3.55 9.18
C ILE A 56 3.43 -3.38 8.68
N GLY A 57 2.59 -4.40 8.81
CA GLY A 57 1.18 -4.32 8.43
C GLY A 57 0.44 -3.19 9.14
N VAL A 58 0.61 -3.07 10.47
CA VAL A 58 0.00 -1.98 11.27
C VAL A 58 0.54 -0.62 10.84
N THR A 59 1.86 -0.48 10.62
CA THR A 59 2.47 0.77 10.15
C THR A 59 1.95 1.17 8.77
N VAL A 60 1.89 0.22 7.83
CA VAL A 60 1.36 0.45 6.47
C VAL A 60 -0.09 0.88 6.54
N PHE A 61 -0.92 0.25 7.37
CA PHE A 61 -2.32 0.62 7.55
C PHE A 61 -2.46 2.09 7.99
N ALA A 62 -1.73 2.49 9.03
CA ALA A 62 -1.78 3.85 9.55
C ALA A 62 -1.32 4.89 8.50
N LEU A 63 -0.20 4.61 7.82
CA LEU A 63 0.33 5.49 6.78
C LEU A 63 -0.59 5.55 5.55
N ALA A 64 -1.22 4.43 5.18
CA ALA A 64 -2.18 4.38 4.08
C ALA A 64 -3.44 5.19 4.39
N LEU A 65 -3.95 5.15 5.63
CA LEU A 65 -5.03 6.03 6.07
C LEU A 65 -4.63 7.51 5.92
N LEU A 66 -3.46 7.89 6.42
CA LEU A 66 -2.94 9.26 6.26
C LEU A 66 -2.81 9.64 4.78
N ARG A 67 -2.37 8.72 3.93
CA ARG A 67 -2.25 8.93 2.49
C ARG A 67 -3.61 9.14 1.81
N VAL A 68 -4.62 8.36 2.19
CA VAL A 68 -5.99 8.49 1.67
C VAL A 68 -6.58 9.84 2.11
N LEU A 69 -6.45 10.19 3.40
CA LEU A 69 -6.88 11.48 3.92
C LEU A 69 -6.17 12.64 3.22
N TRP A 70 -4.86 12.53 3.01
CA TRP A 70 -4.08 13.54 2.27
C TRP A 70 -4.60 13.70 0.84
N ARG A 71 -4.86 12.60 0.14
CA ARG A 71 -5.39 12.64 -1.23
C ARG A 71 -6.80 13.22 -1.29
N ALA A 72 -7.62 13.04 -0.26
CA ALA A 72 -8.96 13.61 -0.18
C ALA A 72 -8.94 15.13 0.07
N THR A 73 -7.96 15.63 0.83
CA THR A 73 -7.85 17.05 1.18
C THR A 73 -6.97 17.87 0.24
N HIS A 74 -6.10 17.23 -0.56
CA HIS A 74 -5.18 17.92 -1.47
C HIS A 74 -5.39 17.52 -2.92
N ARG A 75 -5.50 18.52 -3.80
CA ARG A 75 -5.67 18.32 -5.24
C ARG A 75 -4.42 17.68 -5.85
N ALA A 76 -4.60 16.55 -6.52
CA ALA A 76 -3.55 15.90 -7.30
C ALA A 76 -3.25 16.69 -8.60
N PRO A 77 -2.00 16.66 -9.11
CA PRO A 77 -1.66 17.17 -10.43
C PRO A 77 -2.60 16.61 -11.50
N ALA A 78 -3.10 17.48 -12.38
CA ALA A 78 -4.01 17.07 -13.44
C ALA A 78 -3.31 16.11 -14.42
N LEU A 79 -3.98 15.04 -14.84
CA LEU A 79 -3.53 14.24 -15.98
C LEU A 79 -3.53 15.12 -17.23
N GLY A 80 -2.57 14.90 -18.14
CA GLY A 80 -2.42 15.70 -19.34
C GLY A 80 -3.72 15.76 -20.16
N ALA A 81 -3.98 16.91 -20.80
CA ALA A 81 -5.18 17.08 -21.62
C ALA A 81 -5.27 15.99 -22.72
N ALA A 82 -4.13 15.62 -23.30
CA ALA A 82 -3.99 14.61 -24.34
C ALA A 82 -4.12 13.15 -23.83
N THR A 83 -4.16 12.89 -22.52
CA THR A 83 -4.29 11.52 -22.00
C THR A 83 -5.69 10.96 -22.33
N PRO A 84 -5.80 9.81 -23.03
CA PRO A 84 -7.08 9.21 -23.38
C PRO A 84 -7.99 8.98 -22.18
N ALA A 85 -9.32 9.13 -22.35
CA ALA A 85 -10.29 8.98 -21.26
C ALA A 85 -10.22 7.60 -20.58
N TRP A 86 -9.99 6.54 -21.35
CA TRP A 86 -9.85 5.18 -20.81
C TRP A 86 -8.61 5.04 -19.91
N GLN A 87 -7.49 5.71 -20.23
CA GLN A 87 -6.30 5.71 -19.38
C GLN A 87 -6.54 6.47 -18.08
N LYS A 88 -7.27 7.60 -18.14
CA LYS A 88 -7.67 8.36 -16.95
C LYS A 88 -8.54 7.49 -16.02
N ALA A 89 -9.54 6.81 -16.59
CA ALA A 89 -10.42 5.90 -15.86
C ALA A 89 -9.65 4.72 -15.25
N ALA A 90 -8.79 4.06 -16.03
CA ALA A 90 -7.94 2.97 -15.55
C ALA A 90 -7.00 3.41 -14.43
N ALA A 91 -6.37 4.58 -14.55
CA ALA A 91 -5.53 5.14 -13.51
C ALA A 91 -6.33 5.36 -12.22
N HIS A 92 -7.53 5.95 -12.30
CA HIS A 92 -8.38 6.18 -11.14
C HIS A 92 -8.80 4.85 -10.48
N LEU A 93 -9.20 3.86 -11.28
CA LEU A 93 -9.59 2.54 -10.80
C LEU A 93 -8.43 1.84 -10.09
N VAL A 94 -7.25 1.76 -10.72
CA VAL A 94 -6.08 1.11 -10.13
C VAL A 94 -5.67 1.79 -8.83
N HIS A 95 -5.65 3.13 -8.77
CA HIS A 95 -5.36 3.84 -7.52
C HIS A 95 -6.42 3.55 -6.44
N GLY A 96 -7.71 3.53 -6.80
CA GLY A 96 -8.79 3.18 -5.87
C GLY A 96 -8.63 1.77 -5.30
N LEU A 97 -8.34 0.79 -6.16
CA LEU A 97 -8.09 -0.59 -5.75
C LEU A 97 -6.85 -0.72 -4.88
N LEU A 98 -5.75 -0.03 -5.22
CA LEU A 98 -4.54 -0.02 -4.39
C LEU A 98 -4.84 0.57 -3.01
N TYR A 99 -5.57 1.68 -2.92
CA TYR A 99 -5.99 2.24 -1.62
C TYR A 99 -6.83 1.27 -0.80
N LEU A 100 -7.83 0.64 -1.43
CA LEU A 100 -8.67 -0.36 -0.78
C LEU A 100 -7.84 -1.53 -0.25
N LEU A 101 -6.95 -2.08 -1.07
CA LEU A 101 -6.12 -3.24 -0.69
C LEU A 101 -5.11 -2.89 0.40
N MET A 102 -4.48 -1.72 0.35
CA MET A 102 -3.56 -1.26 1.40
C MET A 102 -4.23 -1.16 2.79
N LEU A 103 -5.55 -0.98 2.85
CA LEU A 103 -6.32 -0.98 4.10
C LEU A 103 -6.87 -2.37 4.44
N ALA A 104 -7.44 -3.07 3.46
CA ALA A 104 -8.07 -4.38 3.67
C ALA A 104 -7.08 -5.49 4.03
N ILE A 105 -5.85 -5.45 3.49
CA ILE A 105 -4.84 -6.47 3.76
C ILE A 105 -4.38 -6.45 5.23
N PRO A 106 -3.94 -5.31 5.80
CA PRO A 106 -3.60 -5.26 7.23
C PRO A 106 -4.77 -5.63 8.13
N LEU A 107 -6.00 -5.20 7.80
CA LEU A 107 -7.20 -5.56 8.57
C LEU A 107 -7.46 -7.08 8.54
N SER A 108 -7.42 -7.70 7.36
CA SER A 108 -7.58 -9.16 7.25
C SER A 108 -6.51 -9.92 8.02
N GLY A 109 -5.26 -9.44 8.01
CA GLY A 109 -4.16 -10.01 8.80
C GLY A 109 -4.34 -9.83 10.31
N TYR A 110 -4.87 -8.67 10.72
CA TYR A 110 -5.19 -8.37 12.12
C TYR A 110 -6.28 -9.30 12.67
N PHE A 111 -7.37 -9.45 11.92
CA PHE A 111 -8.45 -10.37 12.28
C PHE A 111 -7.99 -11.83 12.19
N TYR A 112 -7.13 -12.19 11.23
CA TYR A 112 -6.53 -13.52 11.17
C TYR A 112 -5.75 -13.85 12.45
N SER A 113 -4.93 -12.90 12.94
CA SER A 113 -4.21 -13.07 14.21
C SER A 113 -5.17 -13.23 15.40
N SER A 114 -6.24 -12.43 15.42
CA SER A 114 -7.26 -12.48 16.48
C SER A 114 -8.00 -13.83 16.50
N ALA A 115 -8.46 -14.31 15.34
CA ALA A 115 -9.09 -15.61 15.18
C ALA A 115 -8.16 -16.79 15.50
N ALA A 116 -6.84 -16.59 15.36
CA ALA A 116 -5.84 -17.56 15.81
C ALA A 116 -5.60 -17.53 17.33
N GLY A 117 -6.27 -16.66 18.07
CA GLY A 117 -6.08 -16.46 19.51
C GLY A 117 -4.77 -15.76 19.86
N ILE A 118 -4.17 -15.04 18.90
CA ILE A 118 -2.88 -14.36 19.08
C ILE A 118 -3.12 -12.85 19.05
N GLN A 119 -2.97 -12.20 20.20
CA GLN A 119 -3.00 -10.75 20.29
C GLN A 119 -1.86 -10.13 19.49
N VAL A 120 -2.15 -9.05 18.76
CA VAL A 120 -1.12 -8.26 18.08
C VAL A 120 -0.56 -7.25 19.07
N VAL A 121 0.72 -7.38 19.43
CA VAL A 121 1.44 -6.40 20.24
C VAL A 121 2.36 -5.60 19.34
N TYR A 122 1.96 -4.37 19.00
CA TYR A 122 2.69 -3.49 18.10
C TYR A 122 4.03 -3.07 18.71
N LEU A 123 5.11 -3.31 17.96
CA LEU A 123 6.51 -3.12 18.37
C LEU A 123 6.90 -3.85 19.67
N GLY A 124 6.09 -4.81 20.12
CA GLY A 124 6.27 -5.49 21.41
C GLY A 124 5.91 -4.63 22.62
N ILE A 125 5.34 -3.44 22.42
CA ILE A 125 5.07 -2.45 23.47
C ILE A 125 3.57 -2.21 23.62
N VAL A 126 2.85 -2.04 22.51
CA VAL A 126 1.44 -1.63 22.52
C VAL A 126 0.55 -2.82 22.18
N PRO A 127 -0.15 -3.44 23.16
CA PRO A 127 -1.12 -4.48 22.88
C PRO A 127 -2.35 -3.86 22.20
N LEU A 128 -2.61 -4.28 20.96
CA LEU A 128 -3.82 -3.86 20.25
C LEU A 128 -5.04 -4.66 20.74
N PRO A 129 -6.24 -4.08 20.71
CA PRO A 129 -7.44 -4.70 21.27
C PRO A 129 -7.91 -5.90 20.46
N THR A 130 -8.03 -7.07 21.08
CA THR A 130 -8.61 -8.25 20.42
C THR A 130 -10.11 -8.05 20.21
N ILE A 131 -10.53 -7.81 18.96
CA ILE A 131 -11.93 -7.48 18.61
C ILE A 131 -12.80 -8.75 18.51
N ILE A 132 -12.20 -9.86 18.09
CA ILE A 132 -12.87 -11.16 17.91
C ILE A 132 -12.13 -12.24 18.69
N GLY A 133 -12.87 -13.23 19.18
CA GLY A 133 -12.31 -14.39 19.88
C GLY A 133 -11.67 -15.42 18.93
N PRO A 134 -10.97 -16.43 19.48
CA PRO A 134 -10.41 -17.52 18.69
C PRO A 134 -11.49 -18.35 17.99
N ASP A 135 -11.31 -18.61 16.69
CA ASP A 135 -12.21 -19.41 15.86
C ASP A 135 -11.38 -20.05 14.74
N GLN A 136 -11.31 -21.38 14.68
CA GLN A 136 -10.49 -22.11 13.73
C GLN A 136 -11.00 -22.02 12.29
N ALA A 137 -12.32 -22.00 12.10
CA ALA A 137 -12.92 -21.89 10.76
C ALA A 137 -12.69 -20.48 10.21
N LEU A 138 -12.95 -19.47 11.02
CA LEU A 138 -12.72 -18.07 10.64
C LEU A 138 -11.22 -17.80 10.42
N LYS A 139 -10.35 -18.35 11.25
CA LYS A 139 -8.89 -18.29 11.05
C LYS A 139 -8.47 -18.83 9.68
N ALA A 140 -8.98 -20.00 9.28
CA ALA A 140 -8.65 -20.59 7.99
C ALA A 140 -9.14 -19.71 6.83
N THR A 141 -10.38 -19.21 6.91
CA THR A 141 -10.94 -18.28 5.92
C THR A 141 -10.13 -16.98 5.81
N LEU A 142 -9.80 -16.36 6.95
CA LEU A 142 -9.04 -15.10 6.98
C LEU A 142 -7.61 -15.28 6.49
N ARG A 143 -6.96 -16.43 6.75
CA ARG A 143 -5.66 -16.75 6.17
C ARG A 143 -5.73 -16.77 4.64
N THR A 144 -6.68 -17.52 4.09
CA THR A 144 -6.86 -17.63 2.63
C THR A 144 -7.17 -16.27 2.01
N LEU A 145 -8.10 -15.51 2.62
CA LEU A 145 -8.43 -14.16 2.19
C LEU A 145 -7.19 -13.25 2.20
N HIS A 146 -6.44 -13.24 3.29
CA HIS A 146 -5.24 -12.40 3.42
C HIS A 146 -4.22 -12.72 2.32
N VAL A 147 -3.95 -14.01 2.07
CA VAL A 147 -3.02 -14.45 1.01
C VAL A 147 -3.53 -14.04 -0.38
N LEU A 148 -4.82 -14.26 -0.67
CA LEU A 148 -5.43 -13.89 -1.96
C LEU A 148 -5.35 -12.38 -2.21
N LEU A 149 -5.68 -11.56 -1.21
CA LEU A 149 -5.58 -10.11 -1.30
C LEU A 149 -4.13 -9.66 -1.55
N ASN A 150 -3.14 -10.29 -0.89
CA ASN A 150 -1.73 -9.99 -1.12
C ASN A 150 -1.28 -10.32 -2.56
N TYR A 151 -1.66 -11.46 -3.13
CA TYR A 151 -1.32 -11.76 -4.53
C TYR A 151 -2.04 -10.81 -5.52
N THR A 152 -3.26 -10.41 -5.19
CA THR A 152 -4.00 -9.41 -5.99
C THR A 152 -3.30 -8.05 -5.95
N LEU A 153 -2.86 -7.62 -4.76
CA LEU A 153 -2.07 -6.41 -4.59
C LEU A 153 -0.75 -6.48 -5.35
N LEU A 154 -0.04 -7.60 -5.30
CA LEU A 154 1.21 -7.80 -6.03
C LEU A 154 0.99 -7.60 -7.54
N ALA A 155 -0.04 -8.23 -8.11
CA ALA A 155 -0.37 -8.08 -9.53
C ALA A 155 -0.69 -6.61 -9.89
N LEU A 156 -1.47 -5.91 -9.04
CA LEU A 156 -1.80 -4.49 -9.24
C LEU A 156 -0.58 -3.57 -9.11
N VAL A 157 0.32 -3.84 -8.17
CA VAL A 157 1.57 -3.09 -8.02
C VAL A 157 2.47 -3.28 -9.24
N LEU A 158 2.60 -4.52 -9.75
CA LEU A 158 3.35 -4.78 -10.98
C LEU A 158 2.75 -4.02 -12.17
N MET A 159 1.43 -4.09 -12.37
CA MET A 159 0.76 -3.30 -13.42
C MET A 159 0.97 -1.80 -13.24
N HIS A 160 0.87 -1.28 -12.01
CA HIS A 160 1.10 0.13 -11.69
C HIS A 160 2.52 0.58 -12.04
N VAL A 161 3.53 -0.20 -11.64
CA VAL A 161 4.94 0.09 -11.94
C VAL A 161 5.19 0.01 -13.43
N LEU A 162 4.72 -1.03 -14.12
CA LEU A 162 4.86 -1.18 -15.56
C LEU A 162 4.22 -0.01 -16.32
N ALA A 163 3.04 0.45 -15.89
CA ALA A 163 2.41 1.64 -16.47
C ALA A 163 3.28 2.88 -16.27
N ALA A 164 3.81 3.11 -15.06
CA ALA A 164 4.70 4.24 -14.79
C ALA A 164 5.99 4.20 -15.64
N LEU A 165 6.56 3.01 -15.85
CA LEU A 165 7.73 2.82 -16.71
C LEU A 165 7.38 3.00 -18.20
N LYS A 166 6.22 2.53 -18.66
CA LYS A 166 5.71 2.82 -20.02
C LYS A 166 5.61 4.33 -20.25
N HIS A 167 4.99 5.06 -19.32
CA HIS A 167 4.87 6.51 -19.41
C HIS A 167 6.23 7.21 -19.44
N GLN A 168 7.21 6.71 -18.68
CA GLN A 168 8.56 7.27 -18.65
C GLN A 168 9.36 6.99 -19.94
N PHE A 169 9.34 5.76 -20.45
CA PHE A 169 10.26 5.33 -21.51
C PHE A 169 9.66 5.30 -22.91
N VAL A 170 8.35 5.03 -23.01
CA VAL A 170 7.62 4.92 -24.29
C VAL A 170 6.89 6.22 -24.58
N ASP A 171 5.98 6.65 -23.69
CA ASP A 171 5.18 7.86 -23.92
C ASP A 171 6.01 9.15 -23.69
N ARG A 172 7.03 9.07 -22.84
CA ARG A 172 7.96 10.16 -22.48
C ARG A 172 7.24 11.44 -22.03
N ASP A 173 6.16 11.28 -21.29
CA ASP A 173 5.26 12.38 -20.90
C ASP A 173 5.62 13.02 -19.55
N GLY A 174 6.73 12.61 -18.93
CA GLY A 174 7.22 13.14 -17.66
C GLY A 174 6.35 12.79 -16.45
N LEU A 175 5.40 11.83 -16.56
CA LEU A 175 4.51 11.44 -15.47
C LEU A 175 5.27 11.06 -14.19
N LEU A 176 6.38 10.32 -14.34
CA LEU A 176 7.16 9.81 -13.21
C LEU A 176 7.79 10.94 -12.38
N ALA A 177 8.16 12.06 -13.02
CA ALA A 177 8.75 13.22 -12.35
C ALA A 177 7.81 13.87 -11.33
N ARG A 178 6.49 13.64 -11.48
CA ARG A 178 5.49 14.13 -10.53
C ARG A 178 5.60 13.47 -9.16
N MET A 179 6.15 12.25 -9.09
CA MET A 179 6.24 11.44 -7.88
C MET A 179 7.67 11.14 -7.41
N VAL A 180 8.69 11.35 -8.26
CA VAL A 180 10.09 11.10 -7.90
C VAL A 180 10.76 12.40 -7.43
N PRO A 181 11.34 12.45 -6.20
CA PRO A 181 11.88 13.67 -5.60
C PRO A 181 12.96 14.40 -6.42
N PHE A 182 13.75 13.65 -7.17
CA PHE A 182 14.96 14.14 -7.84
C PHE A 182 14.80 14.31 -9.37
N LEU A 183 13.67 13.91 -9.96
CA LEU A 183 13.39 14.15 -11.37
C LEU A 183 12.77 15.55 -11.56
N LYS A 184 13.24 16.27 -12.57
CA LYS A 184 12.67 17.56 -12.96
C LYS A 184 11.37 17.34 -13.74
N THR A 185 10.30 17.98 -13.33
CA THR A 185 9.09 18.12 -14.15
C THR A 185 9.40 19.11 -15.27
N HIS A 186 9.50 18.61 -16.50
CA HIS A 186 9.47 19.45 -17.69
C HIS A 186 8.01 19.83 -17.93
N ALA A 187 7.73 21.13 -17.93
CA ALA A 187 6.40 21.69 -18.20
C ALA A 187 6.09 21.61 -19.69
#